data_AF-A0A2V9FS70-F1
#
_entry.id   AF-A0A2V9FS70-F1
#
_cell.length_a   1.000
_cell.length_b   1.000
_cell.length_c   1.000
_cell.angle_alpha   90.00
_cell.angle_beta   90.00
_cell.angle_gamma   90.00
#
_symmetry.space_group_name_H-M   'P 1'
#
loop_
_entity.id
_entity.type
_entity.pdbx_description
1 polymer ?
#
loop_
_entity_poly.entity_id
_entity_poly.type
_entity_poly.pdbx_seq_one_letter_code
_entity_poly.pdbx_strand_id
1 'polypeptide(L)'
;AAVTFTATVTSPVTGTLTGTVTFQDGTSALGTGTLSGGTATFTTSGLGTGAHSITAIYGGDANFTGSTSPILTQTIGKAASSTAVASSNNPSIIGTA
;
A
#
# COMPACT_ATOMS: atom_id res chain seq x y z
N ALA A 1 -0.88 8.51 0.87
CA ALA A 1 0.32 8.32 0.02
C ALA A 1 0.02 7.21 -0.98
N ALA A 2 0.49 7.32 -2.23
CA ALA A 2 0.30 6.24 -3.20
C ALA A 2 1.34 5.14 -2.96
N VAL A 3 0.90 3.88 -2.92
CA VAL A 3 1.72 2.69 -2.75
C VAL A 3 1.41 1.74 -3.89
N THR A 4 2.45 1.20 -4.53
CA THR A 4 2.34 0.18 -5.57
C THR A 4 2.85 -1.14 -5.02
N PHE A 5 1.98 -2.16 -5.07
CA PHE A 5 2.33 -3.53 -4.74
C PHE A 5 2.58 -4.32 -6.02
N THR A 6 3.59 -5.16 -5.97
CA THR A 6 3.96 -6.08 -7.05
C THR A 6 3.97 -7.49 -6.50
N ALA A 7 3.19 -8.37 -7.11
CA ALA A 7 3.20 -9.79 -6.83
C ALA A 7 3.88 -10.53 -7.99
N THR A 8 4.83 -11.39 -7.64
CA THR A 8 5.46 -12.32 -8.59
C THR A 8 4.94 -13.72 -8.32
N VAL A 9 4.32 -14.31 -9.34
CA VAL A 9 3.85 -15.68 -9.35
C VAL A 9 4.83 -16.50 -10.18
N THR A 10 5.36 -17.57 -9.58
CA THR A 10 6.28 -18.49 -10.25
C THR A 10 5.71 -19.90 -10.23
N SER A 11 6.11 -20.71 -11.21
CA SER A 11 5.72 -22.11 -11.33
C SER A 11 6.93 -22.95 -11.73
N PRO A 12 7.09 -24.18 -11.20
CA PRO A 12 8.19 -25.08 -11.59
C PRO A 12 8.01 -25.66 -12.99
N VAL A 13 6.79 -25.59 -13.55
CA VAL A 13 6.47 -26.08 -14.89
C VAL A 13 6.42 -24.93 -15.87
N THR A 14 6.89 -25.17 -17.10
CA THR A 14 6.83 -24.19 -18.18
C THR A 14 5.39 -24.00 -18.66
N GLY A 15 4.97 -22.75 -18.78
CA GLY A 15 3.66 -22.38 -19.30
C GLY A 15 3.35 -20.90 -19.08
N THR A 16 2.33 -20.40 -19.76
CA THR A 16 1.89 -19.01 -19.60
C THR A 16 1.02 -18.90 -18.36
N LEU A 17 1.55 -18.29 -17.31
CA LEU A 17 0.78 -17.95 -16.12
C LEU A 17 -0.24 -16.86 -16.45
N THR A 18 -1.52 -17.19 -16.38
CA THR A 18 -2.63 -16.25 -16.63
C THR A 18 -3.49 -16.08 -15.39
N GLY A 19 -4.46 -15.17 -15.44
CA GLY A 19 -5.41 -14.93 -14.35
C GLY A 19 -5.12 -13.65 -13.57
N THR A 20 -5.64 -13.58 -12.35
CA THR A 20 -5.64 -12.37 -11.52
C THR A 20 -5.07 -12.64 -10.14
N VAL A 21 -4.39 -11.64 -9.60
CA VAL A 21 -3.91 -11.60 -8.23
C VAL A 21 -4.73 -10.59 -7.44
N THR A 22 -5.31 -11.02 -6.33
CA THR A 22 -6.03 -10.16 -5.38
C THR A 22 -5.07 -9.71 -4.28
N PHE A 23 -4.96 -8.41 -4.06
CA PHE A 23 -4.19 -7.83 -2.96
C PHE A 23 -5.12 -7.53 -1.80
N GLN A 24 -4.75 -7.98 -0.60
CA GLN A 24 -5.54 -7.78 0.62
C GLN A 24 -4.70 -7.14 1.72
N ASP A 25 -5.35 -6.34 2.56
CA ASP A 25 -4.85 -5.88 3.85
C ASP A 25 -5.61 -6.60 4.96
N GLY A 26 -4.94 -7.55 5.62
CA GLY A 26 -5.60 -8.51 6.51
C GLY A 26 -6.65 -9.32 5.74
N THR A 27 -7.92 -9.17 6.10
CA THR A 27 -9.06 -9.84 5.45
C THR A 27 -9.79 -8.97 4.42
N SER A 28 -9.38 -7.71 4.26
CA SER A 28 -10.04 -6.75 3.36
C SER A 28 -9.34 -6.71 2.00
N ALA A 29 -10.10 -6.94 0.93
CA ALA A 29 -9.59 -6.78 -0.42
C ALA A 29 -9.31 -5.31 -0.73
N LEU A 30 -8.08 -5.00 -1.14
CA LEU A 30 -7.68 -3.68 -1.63
C LEU A 30 -8.01 -3.53 -3.11
N GLY A 31 -7.81 -4.61 -3.89
CA GLY A 31 -8.03 -4.63 -5.32
C GLY A 31 -7.32 -5.79 -6.00
N THR A 32 -7.31 -5.78 -7.33
CA THR A 32 -6.76 -6.86 -8.15
C THR A 32 -5.77 -6.34 -9.18
N GLY A 33 -4.76 -7.14 -9.52
CA GLY A 33 -3.89 -6.96 -10.66
C GLY A 33 -3.97 -8.15 -11.61
N THR A 34 -3.97 -7.88 -12.93
CA THR A 34 -3.89 -8.95 -13.94
C THR A 34 -2.46 -9.45 -14.04
N LEU A 35 -2.31 -10.77 -14.15
CA LEU A 35 -1.01 -11.39 -14.30
C LEU A 35 -0.51 -11.25 -15.74
N SER A 36 0.70 -10.71 -15.90
CA SER A 36 1.39 -10.61 -17.19
C SER A 36 2.85 -11.01 -16.99
N GLY A 37 3.29 -12.06 -17.70
CA GLY A 37 4.65 -12.59 -17.56
C GLY A 37 5.00 -13.02 -16.13
N GLY A 38 4.02 -13.55 -15.38
CA GLY A 38 4.21 -13.95 -13.98
C GLY A 38 4.23 -12.79 -12.98
N THR A 39 3.92 -11.56 -13.40
CA THR A 39 3.88 -10.39 -12.50
C THR A 39 2.51 -9.71 -12.54
N ALA A 40 1.97 -9.35 -11.38
CA ALA A 40 0.76 -8.54 -11.24
C ALA A 40 1.07 -7.31 -10.37
N THR A 41 0.56 -6.15 -10.78
CA THR A 41 0.75 -4.90 -10.04
C THR A 41 -0.58 -4.28 -9.64
N PHE A 42 -0.59 -3.59 -8.51
CA PHE A 42 -1.75 -2.84 -8.02
C PHE A 42 -1.29 -1.61 -7.26
N THR A 43 -1.90 -0.45 -7.56
CA THR A 43 -1.59 0.83 -6.89
C THR A 43 -2.80 1.33 -6.13
N THR A 44 -2.59 1.73 -4.87
CA THR A 44 -3.61 2.33 -4.01
C THR A 44 -3.08 3.58 -3.31
N SER A 45 -3.96 4.55 -3.05
CA SER A 45 -3.65 5.76 -2.27
C SER A 45 -4.47 5.87 -0.98
N GLY A 46 -5.31 4.86 -0.69
CA GLY A 46 -6.29 4.85 0.38
C GLY A 46 -5.84 4.23 1.71
N LEU A 47 -4.57 3.82 1.84
CA LEU A 47 -4.08 3.25 3.10
C LEU A 47 -3.97 4.33 4.18
N GLY A 48 -4.63 4.09 5.32
CA GLY A 48 -4.57 4.95 6.50
C GLY A 48 -3.18 4.95 7.15
N THR A 49 -2.98 5.79 8.17
CA THR A 49 -1.72 5.75 8.94
C THR A 49 -1.72 4.57 9.89
N GLY A 50 -0.66 3.76 9.88
CA GLY A 50 -0.57 2.53 10.67
C GLY A 50 0.24 1.44 9.97
N ALA A 51 0.25 0.26 10.58
CA ALA A 51 0.80 -0.95 9.98
C ALA A 51 -0.32 -1.73 9.25
N HIS A 52 -0.02 -2.20 8.05
CA HIS A 52 -0.89 -2.95 7.17
C HIS A 52 -0.27 -4.31 6.86
N SER A 53 -1.06 -5.37 6.89
CA SER A 53 -0.60 -6.75 6.65
C SER A 53 -1.02 -7.18 5.26
N ILE A 54 -0.15 -6.90 4.28
CA ILE A 54 -0.46 -7.07 2.87
C ILE A 54 -0.18 -8.50 2.43
N THR A 55 -1.16 -9.13 1.76
CA THR A 55 -1.00 -10.42 1.08
C THR A 55 -1.45 -10.33 -0.36
N ALA A 56 -0.83 -11.13 -1.22
CA ALA A 56 -1.21 -11.30 -2.61
C ALA A 56 -1.71 -12.75 -2.82
N ILE A 57 -2.91 -12.89 -3.36
CA ILE A 57 -3.58 -14.17 -3.57
C ILE A 57 -3.80 -14.36 -5.06
N TYR A 58 -3.10 -15.33 -5.64
CA TYR A 58 -3.34 -15.78 -7.00
C TYR A 58 -4.47 -16.82 -6.99
N GLY A 59 -5.52 -16.59 -7.77
CA GLY A 59 -6.69 -17.49 -7.81
C GLY A 59 -6.47 -18.81 -8.56
N GLY A 60 -5.35 -18.94 -9.28
CA GLY A 60 -5.15 -20.02 -10.23
C GLY A 60 -5.75 -19.73 -11.61
N ASP A 61 -5.55 -20.65 -12.53
CA ASP A 61 -6.20 -20.70 -13.83
C ASP A 61 -6.50 -22.16 -14.24
N ALA A 62 -6.77 -22.41 -15.52
CA ALA A 62 -7.06 -23.75 -16.02
C ALA A 62 -5.89 -24.75 -15.87
N ASN A 63 -4.65 -24.26 -15.73
CA ASN A 63 -3.42 -25.04 -15.72
C ASN A 63 -2.64 -24.92 -14.40
N PHE A 64 -2.80 -23.82 -13.65
CA PHE A 64 -2.06 -23.54 -12.42
C PHE A 64 -2.99 -23.42 -11.23
N THR A 65 -2.62 -24.04 -10.11
CA THR A 65 -3.35 -23.90 -8.84
C THR A 65 -3.11 -22.52 -8.23
N GLY A 66 -4.08 -22.02 -7.46
CA GLY A 66 -3.92 -20.79 -6.70
C GLY A 66 -2.80 -20.87 -5.65
N SER A 67 -2.33 -19.70 -5.23
CA SER A 67 -1.28 -19.56 -4.22
C SER A 67 -1.43 -18.24 -3.45
N THR A 68 -0.86 -18.20 -2.24
CA THR A 68 -0.90 -17.01 -1.37
C THR A 68 0.52 -16.64 -0.97
N SER A 69 0.86 -15.35 -1.04
CA SER A 69 2.16 -14.85 -0.61
C SER A 69 2.31 -14.87 0.92
N PRO A 70 3.56 -14.83 1.43
CA PRO A 70 3.81 -14.39 2.79
C PRO A 70 3.25 -12.98 3.05
N ILE A 71 3.06 -12.65 4.33
CA ILE A 71 2.61 -11.32 4.74
C ILE A 71 3.75 -10.31 4.54
N LEU A 72 3.44 -9.21 3.85
CA LEU A 72 4.27 -8.00 3.76
C LEU A 72 3.72 -6.94 4.71
N THR A 73 4.52 -6.51 5.68
CA THR A 73 4.13 -5.41 6.58
C THR A 73 4.42 -4.06 5.91
N GLN A 74 3.37 -3.33 5.52
CA GLN A 74 3.48 -1.96 5.00
C GLN A 74 3.14 -0.95 6.10
N THR A 75 4.06 -0.03 6.40
CA THR A 75 3.82 1.02 7.41
C THR A 75 3.63 2.37 6.74
N ILE A 76 2.57 3.08 7.10
CA ILE A 76 2.27 4.45 6.63
C ILE A 76 2.40 5.42 7.80
N GLY A 77 3.44 6.25 7.77
CA GLY A 77 3.71 7.29 8.78
C GLY A 77 3.12 8.65 8.43
N LYS A 78 3.04 9.54 9.44
CA LYS A 78 2.78 10.97 9.24
C LYS A 78 4.10 11.73 9.14
N ALA A 79 4.16 12.73 8.28
CA ALA A 79 5.26 13.70 8.28
C ALA A 79 5.16 14.60 9.52
N ALA A 80 6.30 14.95 10.12
CA ALA A 80 6.34 15.88 11.24
C ALA A 80 6.00 17.30 10.77
N SER A 81 5.24 18.05 11.58
CA SER A 81 4.96 19.47 11.36
C SER A 81 5.29 20.26 12.62
N SER A 82 5.90 21.44 12.45
CA SER A 82 6.15 22.39 13.53
C SER A 82 5.39 23.69 13.26
N THR A 83 4.79 24.27 14.29
CA THR A 83 4.06 25.54 14.21
C THR A 83 4.61 26.49 15.28
N ALA A 84 5.08 27.66 14.87
CA ALA A 84 5.55 28.71 15.77
C ALA A 84 4.66 29.94 15.65
N VAL A 85 4.39 30.59 16.78
CA VAL A 85 3.73 31.88 16.87
C VAL A 85 4.73 32.89 17.41
N ALA A 86 4.81 34.07 16.79
CA ALA A 86 5.64 35.18 17.24
C ALA A 86 4.78 36.42 17.39
N SER A 87 5.03 37.20 18.43
CA SER A 87 4.47 38.55 18.59
C SER A 87 5.58 39.56 18.51
N SER A 88 5.42 40.60 17.70
CA SER A 88 6.37 41.72 17.66
C SER A 88 6.36 42.51 18.98
N ASN A 89 5.25 42.46 19.73
CA ASN A 89 5.06 43.19 20.97
C ASN A 89 4.30 42.30 21.98
N ASN A 90 5.02 41.65 22.90
CA ASN A 90 4.42 40.92 24.01
C ASN A 90 5.24 41.12 25.31
N PRO A 91 4.69 41.78 26.35
CA PRO A 91 3.35 42.37 26.37
C PRO A 91 3.28 43.63 25.49
N SER A 92 2.16 43.82 24.79
CA SER A 92 1.86 45.09 24.12
C SER A 92 1.19 46.04 25.11
N ILE A 93 1.69 47.26 25.23
CA ILE A 93 1.06 48.31 26.03
C ILE A 93 0.38 49.28 25.06
N ILE A 94 -0.92 49.51 25.21
CA ILE A 94 -1.63 50.54 24.45
C ILE A 94 -1.45 51.88 25.19
N GLY A 95 -0.92 52.91 24.52
CA GLY A 95 -1.03 54.31 24.95
C GLY A 95 0.21 54.99 25.55
N THR A 96 1.37 54.98 24.88
CA THR A 96 2.46 55.92 25.22
C THR A 96 2.43 57.16 24.33
N ALA A 97 1.89 58.25 24.91
CA ALA A 97 1.85 59.68 24.54
C ALA A 97 1.30 60.09 23.17
#